data_AF-A0A2K6Q824-F1
#
_entry.id   AF-A0A2K6Q824-F1
#
_cell.length_a   1.000
_cell.length_b   1.000
_cell.length_c   1.000
_cell.angle_alpha   90.00
_cell.angle_beta   90.00
_cell.angle_gamma   90.00
#
_symmetry.space_group_name_H-M   'P 1'
#
loop_
_entity.id
_entity.type
_entity.pdbx_description
1 polymer ?
#
loop_
_entity_poly.entity_id
_entity_poly.type
_entity_poly.pdbx_seq_one_letter_code
_entity_poly.pdbx_strand_id
1 'polypeptide(L)'
;MAAPCPPPPPDPQFVLRGTQSPVHALHFWKGAQAQGHPVLFSGSQSGLVHVWSLQTRRTVTTLDGHGGQCVTWLQTLPQGHQLLSQGRDLKLCLWDLAEGRNAVVDSVRLESVGFCRSSILAGGQPRWMLAVPGKGSDEVQILEMPSKTSVCALKPKADAKLGMPMCLRLWQADCNPRPLLLAGYEDGSVALWDVSEQKVCSHIACHEEPVMDLDFDSQKARGISGSAGKALAVWSLDGQQALQVRGTHELTNPGIAEITIRPDRKILATAGWDHRIRVFHWRTMQPLAVLAFHSAAIQCVAFAADGLLAAGSKDQRISLWSLYPRA
;
A
#
# COMPACT_ATOMS: atom_id res chain seq x y z
N MET A 1 38.09 12.46 22.97
CA MET A 1 37.23 11.32 23.34
C MET A 1 36.46 10.92 22.08
N ALA A 2 36.62 9.68 21.59
CA ALA A 2 35.86 9.22 20.42
C ALA A 2 34.37 9.18 20.77
N ALA A 3 33.52 9.68 19.88
CA ALA A 3 32.08 9.56 20.05
C ALA A 3 31.70 8.07 20.15
N PRO A 4 30.83 7.67 21.09
CA PRO A 4 30.41 6.28 21.20
C PRO A 4 29.77 5.83 19.87
N CYS A 5 30.15 4.63 19.42
CA CYS A 5 29.57 4.02 18.23
C CYS A 5 28.04 3.94 18.41
N PRO A 6 27.23 4.37 17.42
CA PRO A 6 25.79 4.25 17.54
C PRO A 6 25.40 2.78 17.79
N PRO A 7 24.37 2.53 18.62
CA PRO A 7 23.94 1.16 18.89
C PRO A 7 23.56 0.47 17.56
N PRO A 8 23.82 -0.85 17.43
CA PRO A 8 23.44 -1.58 16.24
C PRO A 8 21.92 -1.48 16.03
N PRO A 9 21.44 -1.48 14.78
CA PRO A 9 20.01 -1.51 14.51
C PRO A 9 19.40 -2.74 15.17
N PRO A 10 18.15 -2.66 15.69
CA PRO A 10 17.51 -3.81 16.31
C PRO A 10 17.38 -4.95 15.30
N ASP A 11 17.32 -6.18 15.81
CA ASP A 11 16.98 -7.36 15.02
C ASP A 11 15.46 -7.51 14.88
N PRO A 12 14.96 -8.19 13.82
CA PRO A 12 13.55 -8.49 13.71
C PRO A 12 13.11 -9.40 14.85
N GLN A 13 11.88 -9.22 15.33
CA GLN A 13 11.27 -10.06 16.36
C GLN A 13 11.21 -11.53 15.92
N PHE A 14 10.89 -11.75 14.64
CA PHE A 14 11.07 -13.03 13.94
C PHE A 14 11.03 -12.84 12.43
N VAL A 15 11.37 -13.89 11.70
CA VAL A 15 11.45 -13.90 10.25
C VAL A 15 10.65 -15.07 9.71
N LEU A 16 9.75 -14.81 8.76
CA LEU A 16 9.04 -15.85 8.03
C LEU A 16 9.87 -16.26 6.81
N ARG A 17 9.97 -17.58 6.61
CA ARG A 17 10.76 -18.21 5.55
C ARG A 17 9.88 -19.24 4.86
N GLY A 18 10.06 -19.40 3.55
CA GLY A 18 9.34 -20.41 2.77
C GLY A 18 8.50 -19.88 1.60
N THR A 19 8.60 -18.58 1.28
CA THR A 19 7.98 -18.05 0.04
C THR A 19 8.65 -18.60 -1.21
N GLN A 20 9.94 -18.96 -1.13
CA GLN A 20 10.78 -19.46 -2.25
C GLN A 20 10.82 -18.50 -3.45
N SER A 21 10.40 -17.24 -3.25
CA SER A 21 10.21 -16.25 -4.29
C SER A 21 10.18 -14.84 -3.65
N PRO A 22 10.64 -13.80 -4.36
CA PRO A 22 10.55 -12.41 -3.91
C PRO A 22 9.15 -12.02 -3.44
N VAL A 23 9.07 -11.28 -2.34
CA VAL A 23 7.78 -10.83 -1.77
C VAL A 23 7.50 -9.42 -2.24
N HIS A 24 6.33 -9.19 -2.83
CA HIS A 24 5.93 -7.91 -3.46
C HIS A 24 4.72 -7.25 -2.82
N ALA A 25 3.90 -8.00 -2.08
CA ALA A 25 2.74 -7.46 -1.37
C ALA A 25 2.61 -8.10 0.01
N LEU A 26 2.15 -7.32 0.99
CA LEU A 26 1.84 -7.77 2.34
C LEU A 26 0.52 -7.17 2.80
N HIS A 27 -0.30 -7.96 3.50
CA HIS A 27 -1.52 -7.44 4.11
C HIS A 27 -1.88 -8.21 5.38
N PHE A 28 -2.06 -7.50 6.49
CA PHE A 28 -2.49 -8.10 7.75
C PHE A 28 -4.00 -8.30 7.76
N TRP A 29 -4.43 -9.51 8.14
CA TRP A 29 -5.84 -9.79 8.30
C TRP A 29 -6.37 -9.25 9.62
N LYS A 30 -7.01 -8.07 9.58
CA LYS A 30 -7.58 -7.41 10.78
C LYS A 30 -8.64 -8.26 11.48
N GLY A 31 -9.47 -8.99 10.74
CA GLY A 31 -10.53 -9.84 11.30
C GLY A 31 -9.99 -10.99 12.15
N ALA A 32 -8.98 -11.71 11.64
CA ALA A 32 -8.35 -12.81 12.38
C ALA A 32 -7.52 -12.29 13.59
N GLN A 33 -6.93 -11.10 13.48
CA GLN A 33 -6.25 -10.45 14.60
C GLN A 33 -7.22 -10.16 15.78
N ALA A 34 -8.45 -9.74 15.50
CA ALA A 34 -9.49 -9.54 16.51
C ALA A 34 -9.97 -10.86 17.17
N GLN A 35 -9.87 -11.98 16.44
CA GLN A 35 -10.18 -13.32 16.96
C GLN A 35 -8.98 -13.98 17.66
N GLY A 36 -7.89 -13.25 17.88
CA GLY A 36 -6.69 -13.75 18.55
C GLY A 36 -5.76 -14.57 17.68
N HIS A 37 -6.08 -14.80 16.40
CA HIS A 37 -5.28 -15.54 15.43
C HIS A 37 -4.65 -14.60 14.38
N PRO A 38 -3.53 -13.92 14.70
CA PRO A 38 -2.91 -12.99 13.77
C PRO A 38 -2.46 -13.71 12.49
N VAL A 39 -3.04 -13.29 11.35
CA VAL A 39 -2.72 -13.79 10.01
C VAL A 39 -2.13 -12.68 9.16
N LEU A 40 -1.09 -13.03 8.41
CA LEU A 40 -0.46 -12.19 7.41
C LEU A 40 -0.60 -12.85 6.04
N PHE A 41 -1.04 -12.11 5.04
CA PHE A 41 -0.98 -12.52 3.64
C PHE A 41 0.28 -11.95 2.99
N SER A 42 0.93 -12.74 2.14
CA SER A 42 2.04 -12.26 1.32
C SER A 42 1.90 -12.69 -0.12
N GLY A 43 2.07 -11.76 -1.05
CA GLY A 43 2.07 -11.99 -2.49
C GLY A 43 3.49 -12.14 -3.02
N SER A 44 3.76 -13.20 -3.77
CA SER A 44 5.08 -13.49 -4.30
C SER A 44 5.21 -13.13 -5.79
N GLN A 45 6.45 -13.01 -6.25
CA GLN A 45 6.77 -12.81 -7.67
C GLN A 45 6.35 -14.00 -8.54
N SER A 46 6.19 -15.19 -7.96
CA SER A 46 5.75 -16.40 -8.67
C SER A 46 4.23 -16.58 -8.68
N GLY A 47 3.47 -15.52 -8.37
CA GLY A 47 2.00 -15.53 -8.44
C GLY A 47 1.29 -16.25 -7.30
N LEU A 48 2.03 -16.61 -6.25
CA LEU A 48 1.47 -17.28 -5.08
C LEU A 48 1.08 -16.27 -4.01
N VAL A 49 -0.04 -16.53 -3.34
CA VAL A 49 -0.42 -15.84 -2.11
C VAL A 49 -0.25 -16.81 -0.95
N HIS A 50 0.70 -16.53 -0.06
CA HIS A 50 0.88 -17.32 1.15
C HIS A 50 0.06 -16.74 2.30
N VAL A 51 -0.63 -17.63 3.03
CA VAL A 51 -1.36 -17.31 4.26
C VAL A 51 -0.52 -17.76 5.44
N TRP A 52 -0.04 -16.82 6.25
CA TRP A 52 0.85 -17.09 7.37
C TRP A 52 0.10 -17.01 8.70
N SER A 53 0.30 -17.99 9.57
CA SER A 53 -0.06 -17.86 10.99
C SER A 53 1.13 -17.24 11.72
N LEU A 54 0.93 -16.08 12.34
CA LEU A 54 1.98 -15.42 13.11
C LEU A 54 2.18 -16.05 14.49
N GLN A 55 1.21 -16.83 14.97
CA GLN A 55 1.35 -17.64 16.18
C GLN A 55 2.35 -18.78 15.96
N THR A 56 2.14 -19.58 14.91
CA THR A 56 2.99 -20.75 14.61
C THR A 56 4.20 -20.40 13.78
N ARG A 57 4.22 -19.19 13.18
CA ARG A 57 5.26 -18.67 12.27
C ARG A 57 5.45 -19.56 11.04
N ARG A 58 4.36 -20.17 10.56
CA ARG A 58 4.34 -21.09 9.43
C ARG A 58 3.26 -20.70 8.44
N THR A 59 3.48 -21.09 7.18
CA THR A 59 2.45 -21.05 6.14
C THR A 59 1.33 -22.01 6.51
N VAL A 60 0.11 -21.50 6.58
CA VAL A 60 -1.12 -22.28 6.77
C VAL A 60 -1.54 -22.90 5.45
N THR A 61 -1.59 -22.08 4.40
CA THR A 61 -1.92 -22.49 3.03
C THR A 61 -1.27 -21.55 2.03
N THR A 62 -1.19 -21.99 0.78
CA THR A 62 -0.74 -21.19 -0.36
C THR A 62 -1.82 -21.22 -1.43
N LEU A 63 -2.22 -20.04 -1.87
CA LEU A 63 -3.24 -19.85 -2.90
C LEU A 63 -2.54 -19.57 -4.23
N ASP A 64 -3.00 -20.24 -5.28
CA ASP A 64 -2.48 -20.08 -6.64
C ASP A 64 -3.62 -19.66 -7.57
N GLY A 65 -3.55 -18.42 -8.06
CA GLY A 65 -4.59 -17.82 -8.90
C GLY A 65 -4.07 -16.88 -9.96
N HIS A 66 -2.77 -16.56 -9.95
CA HIS A 66 -2.14 -15.63 -10.89
C HIS A 66 -1.20 -16.32 -11.89
N GLY A 67 -1.21 -17.66 -11.95
CA GLY A 67 -0.56 -18.42 -13.02
C GLY A 67 0.93 -18.11 -13.18
N GLY A 68 1.66 -18.00 -12.07
CA GLY A 68 3.09 -17.66 -12.08
C GLY A 68 3.41 -16.17 -12.17
N GLN A 69 2.43 -15.29 -12.41
CA GLN A 69 2.66 -13.85 -12.53
C GLN A 69 2.62 -13.15 -11.18
N CYS A 70 3.58 -12.24 -10.94
CA CYS A 70 3.76 -11.52 -9.68
C CYS A 70 2.46 -10.95 -9.10
N VAL A 71 2.20 -11.25 -7.82
CA VAL A 71 1.14 -10.60 -7.03
C VAL A 71 1.65 -9.26 -6.53
N THR A 72 1.00 -8.16 -6.91
CA THR A 72 1.47 -6.78 -6.65
C THR A 72 0.68 -6.07 -5.56
N TRP A 73 -0.50 -6.56 -5.21
CA TRP A 73 -1.34 -5.96 -4.18
C TRP A 73 -2.25 -7.00 -3.51
N LEU A 74 -2.50 -6.80 -2.22
CA LEU A 74 -3.35 -7.65 -1.39
C LEU A 74 -4.20 -6.78 -0.46
N GLN A 75 -5.47 -7.13 -0.28
CA GLN A 75 -6.36 -6.40 0.62
C GLN A 75 -7.56 -7.25 1.02
N THR A 76 -7.90 -7.28 2.30
CA THR A 76 -9.15 -7.90 2.77
C THR A 76 -10.32 -6.93 2.70
N LEU A 77 -11.51 -7.44 2.37
CA LEU A 77 -12.76 -6.69 2.51
C LEU A 77 -13.15 -6.53 4.00
N PRO A 78 -13.89 -5.48 4.38
CA PRO A 78 -14.26 -5.23 5.78
C PRO A 78 -15.07 -6.35 6.44
N GLN A 79 -15.83 -7.12 5.66
CA GLN A 79 -16.60 -8.30 6.11
C GLN A 79 -15.71 -9.50 6.50
N GLY A 80 -14.38 -9.35 6.43
CA GLY A 80 -13.41 -10.20 7.10
C GLY A 80 -12.98 -11.43 6.31
N HIS A 81 -13.87 -12.20 5.71
CA HIS A 81 -13.56 -13.50 5.10
C HIS A 81 -13.01 -13.44 3.66
N GLN A 82 -13.15 -12.31 2.98
CA GLN A 82 -12.75 -12.16 1.57
C GLN A 82 -11.42 -11.44 1.43
N LEU A 83 -10.57 -11.98 0.56
CA LEU A 83 -9.28 -11.41 0.17
C LEU A 83 -9.32 -11.01 -1.31
N LEU A 84 -8.72 -9.87 -1.62
CA LEU A 84 -8.44 -9.42 -2.99
C LEU A 84 -6.94 -9.58 -3.24
N SER A 85 -6.59 -10.07 -4.43
CA SER A 85 -5.21 -10.05 -4.91
C SER A 85 -5.14 -9.51 -6.33
N GLN A 86 -4.22 -8.60 -6.57
CA GLN A 86 -3.91 -8.07 -7.91
C GLN A 86 -2.62 -8.72 -8.40
N GLY A 87 -2.61 -9.16 -9.66
CA GLY A 87 -1.44 -9.74 -10.29
C GLY A 87 -1.03 -9.02 -11.57
N ARG A 88 0.21 -9.27 -12.01
CA ARG A 88 0.72 -8.84 -13.33
C ARG A 88 0.12 -9.63 -14.50
N ASP A 89 -0.74 -10.60 -14.24
CA ASP A 89 -1.56 -11.32 -15.22
C ASP A 89 -2.80 -10.52 -15.67
N LEU A 90 -2.86 -9.21 -15.36
CA LEU A 90 -4.01 -8.35 -15.64
C LEU A 90 -5.30 -8.83 -14.94
N LYS A 91 -5.18 -9.49 -13.78
CA LYS A 91 -6.33 -9.95 -13.01
C LYS A 91 -6.28 -9.41 -11.58
N LEU A 92 -7.48 -9.08 -11.09
CA LEU A 92 -7.77 -8.95 -9.68
C LEU A 92 -8.67 -10.12 -9.28
N CYS A 93 -8.18 -10.99 -8.41
CA CYS A 93 -8.89 -12.18 -7.94
C CYS A 93 -9.55 -11.89 -6.59
N LEU A 94 -10.81 -12.31 -6.46
CA LEU A 94 -11.54 -12.35 -5.20
C LEU A 94 -11.50 -13.78 -4.67
N TRP A 95 -11.00 -13.91 -3.46
CA TRP A 95 -10.91 -15.17 -2.73
C TRP A 95 -11.92 -15.15 -1.60
N ASP A 96 -12.63 -16.25 -1.40
CA ASP A 96 -13.37 -16.50 -0.18
C ASP A 96 -12.57 -17.47 0.68
N LEU A 97 -12.17 -17.03 1.87
CA LEU A 97 -11.37 -17.79 2.81
C LEU A 97 -12.21 -18.38 3.95
N ALA A 98 -13.53 -18.23 3.90
CA ALA A 98 -14.40 -18.88 4.87
C ALA A 98 -14.31 -20.41 4.72
N GLU A 99 -14.35 -21.10 5.86
CA GLU A 99 -14.37 -22.56 5.93
C GLU A 99 -13.16 -23.25 5.25
N GLY A 100 -12.02 -22.54 5.12
CA GLY A 100 -10.82 -23.09 4.50
C GLY A 100 -10.89 -23.21 2.99
N ARG A 101 -11.84 -22.53 2.33
CA ARG A 101 -11.86 -22.39 0.88
C ARG A 101 -10.58 -21.67 0.40
N ASN A 102 -9.98 -22.20 -0.65
CA ASN A 102 -8.73 -21.71 -1.24
C ASN A 102 -8.88 -21.41 -2.75
N ALA A 103 -10.11 -21.13 -3.19
CA ALA A 103 -10.43 -20.92 -4.60
C ALA A 103 -10.78 -19.47 -4.88
N VAL A 104 -10.46 -19.02 -6.08
CA VAL A 104 -10.95 -17.75 -6.64
C VAL A 104 -12.46 -17.91 -6.86
N VAL A 105 -13.26 -17.09 -6.17
CA VAL A 105 -14.73 -17.07 -6.31
C VAL A 105 -15.19 -16.08 -7.36
N ASP A 106 -14.38 -15.06 -7.62
CA ASP A 106 -14.65 -14.09 -8.68
C ASP A 106 -13.36 -13.42 -9.17
N SER A 107 -13.41 -12.78 -10.34
CA SER A 107 -12.29 -11.98 -10.85
C SER A 107 -12.73 -10.78 -11.67
N VAL A 108 -11.86 -9.77 -11.69
CA VAL A 108 -11.95 -8.58 -12.55
C VAL A 108 -10.73 -8.58 -13.47
N ARG A 109 -10.97 -8.44 -14.78
CA ARG A 109 -9.90 -8.23 -15.76
C ARG A 109 -9.52 -6.76 -15.75
N LEU A 110 -8.23 -6.50 -15.59
CA LEU A 110 -7.63 -5.18 -15.64
C LEU A 110 -7.19 -4.85 -17.06
N GLU A 111 -7.25 -3.58 -17.43
CA GLU A 111 -6.82 -3.10 -18.75
C GLU A 111 -5.33 -2.75 -18.77
N SER A 112 -4.78 -2.35 -17.62
CA SER A 112 -3.38 -2.00 -17.45
C SER A 112 -2.87 -2.51 -16.11
N VAL A 113 -1.64 -2.99 -16.09
CA VAL A 113 -0.91 -3.32 -14.85
C VAL A 113 0.50 -2.75 -14.97
N GLY A 114 0.80 -1.79 -14.10
CA GLY A 114 2.12 -1.17 -13.97
C GLY A 114 2.66 -1.36 -12.56
N PHE A 115 3.10 -0.25 -11.95
CA PHE A 115 3.41 -0.20 -10.52
C PHE A 115 2.19 0.14 -9.66
N CYS A 116 1.08 0.52 -10.31
CA CYS A 116 -0.16 0.95 -9.67
C CYS A 116 -0.87 -0.18 -8.93
N ARG A 117 -0.97 0.00 -7.61
CA ARG A 117 -1.80 -0.81 -6.71
C ARG A 117 -3.24 -0.30 -6.75
N SER A 118 -4.19 -1.24 -6.76
CA SER A 118 -5.61 -0.92 -6.65
C SER A 118 -5.94 -0.31 -5.28
N SER A 119 -7.05 0.41 -5.20
CA SER A 119 -7.59 0.89 -3.92
C SER A 119 -9.09 0.65 -3.85
N ILE A 120 -9.59 0.38 -2.64
CA ILE A 120 -11.01 0.12 -2.41
C ILE A 120 -11.64 1.11 -1.44
N LEU A 121 -12.94 1.31 -1.60
CA LEU A 121 -13.82 1.98 -0.65
C LEU A 121 -15.02 1.05 -0.39
N ALA A 122 -14.98 0.38 0.74
CA ALA A 122 -16.03 -0.54 1.18
C ALA A 122 -16.59 -0.04 2.52
N GLY A 123 -17.80 0.52 2.50
CA GLY A 123 -18.44 1.12 3.67
C GLY A 123 -19.55 0.26 4.24
N GLY A 124 -19.26 -0.95 4.75
CA GLY A 124 -20.23 -1.85 5.40
C GLY A 124 -21.40 -2.36 4.53
N GLN A 125 -21.62 -1.75 3.36
CA GLN A 125 -22.65 -2.06 2.38
C GLN A 125 -22.24 -3.26 1.50
N PRO A 126 -23.22 -3.93 0.86
CA PRO A 126 -22.95 -4.99 -0.11
C PRO A 126 -22.25 -4.46 -1.38
N ARG A 127 -22.42 -3.18 -1.69
CA ARG A 127 -21.76 -2.49 -2.80
C ARG A 127 -20.52 -1.75 -2.30
N TRP A 128 -19.45 -1.83 -3.05
CA TRP A 128 -18.19 -1.15 -2.76
C TRP A 128 -17.54 -0.67 -4.06
N MET A 129 -16.63 0.30 -3.95
CA MET A 129 -15.94 0.86 -5.10
C MET A 129 -14.51 0.34 -5.17
N LEU A 130 -14.06 0.07 -6.39
CA LEU A 130 -12.71 -0.35 -6.73
C LEU A 130 -12.11 0.67 -7.70
N ALA A 131 -11.00 1.29 -7.30
CA ALA A 131 -10.17 2.13 -8.16
C ALA A 131 -9.00 1.30 -8.71
N VAL A 132 -8.85 1.28 -10.02
CA VAL A 132 -7.80 0.56 -10.75
C VAL A 132 -7.20 1.47 -11.84
N PRO A 133 -5.94 1.27 -12.25
CA PRO A 133 -5.44 1.92 -13.46
C PRO A 133 -6.34 1.58 -14.66
N GLY A 134 -6.68 2.61 -15.44
CA GLY A 134 -7.55 2.51 -16.61
C GLY A 134 -6.81 2.05 -17.87
N LYS A 135 -7.50 2.16 -19.01
CA LYS A 135 -6.95 1.79 -20.33
C LYS A 135 -6.01 2.86 -20.88
N GLY A 136 -6.32 4.14 -20.63
CA GLY A 136 -5.45 5.26 -20.97
C GLY A 136 -4.15 5.27 -20.16
N SER A 137 -3.14 5.95 -20.69
CA SER A 137 -1.83 6.06 -20.05
C SER A 137 -1.83 6.90 -18.77
N ASP A 138 -2.92 7.57 -18.41
CA ASP A 138 -3.04 8.47 -17.26
C ASP A 138 -4.42 8.37 -16.56
N GLU A 139 -5.20 7.37 -16.95
CA GLU A 139 -6.59 7.20 -16.54
C GLU A 139 -6.70 6.33 -15.29
N VAL A 140 -7.63 6.67 -14.40
CA VAL A 140 -8.06 5.78 -13.32
C VAL A 140 -9.51 5.37 -13.55
N GLN A 141 -9.75 4.06 -13.60
CA GLN A 141 -11.07 3.50 -13.76
C GLN A 141 -11.68 3.19 -12.38
N ILE A 142 -12.93 3.62 -12.17
CA ILE A 142 -13.70 3.32 -10.97
C ILE A 142 -14.78 2.30 -11.32
N LEU A 143 -14.79 1.19 -10.59
CA LEU A 143 -15.75 0.09 -10.75
C LEU A 143 -16.63 0.01 -9.50
N GLU A 144 -17.91 -0.27 -9.70
CA GLU A 144 -18.76 -0.78 -8.64
C GLU A 144 -18.57 -2.29 -8.58
N MET A 145 -18.43 -2.79 -7.37
CA MET A 145 -18.37 -4.20 -7.05
C MET A 145 -19.53 -4.55 -6.11
N PRO A 146 -20.13 -5.74 -6.24
CA PRO A 146 -19.68 -6.87 -7.05
C PRO A 146 -20.16 -6.87 -8.51
N SER A 147 -20.93 -5.87 -8.98
CA SER A 147 -21.49 -5.93 -10.34
C SER A 147 -20.44 -5.76 -11.46
N LYS A 148 -19.23 -5.29 -11.11
CA LYS A 148 -18.12 -4.97 -12.03
C LYS A 148 -18.50 -3.90 -13.05
N THR A 149 -19.48 -3.07 -12.72
CA THR A 149 -19.93 -2.02 -13.61
C THR A 149 -18.99 -0.83 -13.53
N SER A 150 -18.63 -0.29 -14.69
CA SER A 150 -17.90 0.97 -14.78
C SER A 150 -18.76 2.10 -14.22
N VAL A 151 -18.30 2.73 -13.14
CA VAL A 151 -18.95 3.93 -12.58
C VAL A 151 -18.50 5.15 -13.36
N CYS A 152 -17.18 5.32 -13.49
CA CYS A 152 -16.57 6.41 -14.24
C CYS A 152 -15.10 6.15 -14.56
N ALA A 153 -14.58 6.95 -15.49
CA ALA A 153 -13.18 7.04 -15.83
C ALA A 153 -12.67 8.45 -15.47
N LEU A 154 -11.69 8.52 -14.57
CA LEU A 154 -11.05 9.76 -14.16
C LEU A 154 -9.87 10.02 -15.10
N LYS A 155 -9.99 11.07 -15.90
CA LYS A 155 -9.01 11.45 -16.93
C LYS A 155 -8.51 12.86 -16.69
N PRO A 156 -7.19 13.08 -16.69
CA PRO A 156 -6.63 14.43 -16.72
C PRO A 156 -7.14 15.23 -17.92
N LYS A 157 -7.02 16.56 -17.85
CA LYS A 157 -7.30 17.39 -19.03
C LYS A 157 -6.32 17.01 -20.15
N ALA A 158 -6.74 17.14 -21.41
CA ALA A 158 -5.97 16.66 -22.56
C ALA A 158 -4.56 17.26 -22.71
N ASP A 159 -4.30 18.41 -22.10
CA ASP A 159 -3.01 19.10 -22.07
C ASP A 159 -2.12 18.70 -20.87
N ALA A 160 -2.69 18.05 -19.85
CA ALA A 160 -1.96 17.55 -18.71
C ALA A 160 -1.13 16.33 -19.10
N LYS A 161 0.15 16.31 -18.73
CA LYS A 161 1.10 15.23 -19.03
C LYS A 161 1.51 14.49 -17.77
N LEU A 162 0.53 14.02 -17.01
CA LEU A 162 0.79 13.35 -15.73
C LEU A 162 1.50 12.00 -15.91
N GLY A 163 1.28 11.33 -17.04
CA GLY A 163 1.76 9.97 -17.27
C GLY A 163 0.97 8.94 -16.45
N MET A 164 1.53 7.74 -16.27
CA MET A 164 0.80 6.63 -15.63
C MET A 164 0.44 6.91 -14.17
N PRO A 165 -0.76 6.55 -13.69
CA PRO A 165 -1.02 6.49 -12.26
C PRO A 165 -0.12 5.40 -11.67
N MET A 166 0.59 5.73 -10.60
CA MET A 166 1.60 4.89 -9.95
C MET A 166 1.15 4.39 -8.59
N CYS A 167 0.28 5.12 -7.90
CA CYS A 167 -0.34 4.70 -6.65
C CYS A 167 -1.71 5.36 -6.48
N LEU A 168 -2.62 4.68 -5.76
CA LEU A 168 -4.01 5.11 -5.59
C LEU A 168 -4.43 4.99 -4.12
N ARG A 169 -5.19 5.96 -3.64
CA ARG A 169 -5.86 5.90 -2.34
C ARG A 169 -7.26 6.47 -2.46
N LEU A 170 -8.24 5.57 -2.45
CA LEU A 170 -9.67 5.88 -2.44
C LEU A 170 -10.15 5.94 -0.99
N TRP A 171 -10.90 6.99 -0.63
CA TRP A 171 -11.55 7.10 0.67
C TRP A 171 -12.81 7.94 0.59
N GLN A 172 -13.54 7.97 1.69
CA GLN A 172 -14.68 8.85 1.90
C GLN A 172 -14.53 9.45 3.30
N ALA A 173 -14.75 10.76 3.43
CA ALA A 173 -14.70 11.43 4.72
C ALA A 173 -16.09 11.37 5.38
N ASP A 174 -16.16 11.27 6.71
CA ASP A 174 -17.45 11.20 7.41
C ASP A 174 -18.32 12.45 7.18
N CYS A 175 -17.69 13.60 6.99
CA CYS A 175 -18.35 14.88 6.73
C CYS A 175 -18.64 15.15 5.25
N ASN A 176 -18.13 14.34 4.32
CA ASN A 176 -18.35 14.51 2.89
C ASN A 176 -18.90 13.20 2.30
N PRO A 177 -20.17 13.18 1.84
CA PRO A 177 -20.75 11.97 1.29
C PRO A 177 -20.11 11.54 -0.04
N ARG A 178 -19.21 12.33 -0.64
CA ARG A 178 -18.58 12.00 -1.93
C ARG A 178 -17.27 11.24 -1.76
N PRO A 179 -17.07 10.15 -2.51
CA PRO A 179 -15.77 9.47 -2.59
C PRO A 179 -14.71 10.38 -3.21
N LEU A 180 -13.53 10.40 -2.58
CA LEU A 180 -12.34 11.10 -3.06
C LEU A 180 -11.24 10.09 -3.38
N LEU A 181 -10.45 10.39 -4.39
CA LEU A 181 -9.30 9.60 -4.80
C LEU A 181 -8.04 10.46 -4.84
N LEU A 182 -6.99 10.01 -4.17
CA LEU A 182 -5.63 10.49 -4.37
C LEU A 182 -4.95 9.56 -5.37
N ALA A 183 -4.32 10.15 -6.37
CA ALA A 183 -3.50 9.44 -7.34
C ALA A 183 -2.13 10.10 -7.40
N GLY A 184 -1.07 9.30 -7.22
CA GLY A 184 0.29 9.69 -7.55
C GLY A 184 0.62 9.27 -8.98
N TYR A 185 1.33 10.12 -9.71
CA TYR A 185 1.58 9.94 -11.14
C TYR A 185 3.07 9.81 -11.47
N GLU A 186 3.34 9.42 -12.72
CA GLU A 186 4.68 9.24 -13.29
C GLU A 186 5.47 10.55 -13.37
N ASP A 187 4.81 11.68 -13.57
CA ASP A 187 5.43 13.02 -13.57
C ASP A 187 5.86 13.54 -12.19
N GLY A 188 5.63 12.76 -11.12
CA GLY A 188 5.97 13.14 -9.75
C GLY A 188 4.90 14.00 -9.04
N SER A 189 3.74 14.18 -9.67
CA SER A 189 2.60 14.88 -9.07
C SER A 189 1.69 13.96 -8.25
N VAL A 190 0.96 14.55 -7.31
CA VAL A 190 -0.18 13.93 -6.62
C VAL A 190 -1.42 14.77 -6.92
N ALA A 191 -2.46 14.14 -7.44
CA ALA A 191 -3.75 14.78 -7.69
C ALA A 191 -4.84 14.24 -6.77
N LEU A 192 -5.75 15.12 -6.39
CA LEU A 192 -7.00 14.82 -5.72
C LEU A 192 -8.16 14.88 -6.70
N TRP A 193 -8.97 13.83 -6.72
CA TRP A 193 -10.14 13.69 -7.57
C TRP A 193 -11.42 13.62 -6.75
N ASP A 194 -12.46 14.34 -7.18
CA ASP A 194 -13.84 14.05 -6.82
C ASP A 194 -14.36 12.99 -7.80
N VAL A 195 -14.64 11.81 -7.28
CA VAL A 195 -15.09 10.66 -8.09
C VAL A 195 -16.50 10.90 -8.64
N SER A 196 -17.35 11.60 -7.91
CA SER A 196 -18.73 11.85 -8.30
C SER A 196 -18.82 12.91 -9.40
N GLU A 197 -17.98 13.95 -9.32
CA GLU A 197 -17.91 15.00 -10.35
C GLU A 197 -16.98 14.67 -11.52
N GLN A 198 -16.14 13.63 -11.37
CA GLN A 198 -15.14 13.22 -12.35
C GLN A 198 -14.15 14.34 -12.69
N LYS A 199 -13.72 15.09 -11.66
CA LYS A 199 -12.85 16.26 -11.80
C LYS A 199 -11.70 16.23 -10.82
N VAL A 200 -10.59 16.81 -11.25
CA VAL A 200 -9.47 17.15 -10.37
C VAL A 200 -9.89 18.31 -9.47
N CYS A 201 -9.88 18.09 -8.16
CA CYS A 201 -10.10 19.14 -7.16
C CYS A 201 -8.85 20.01 -7.00
N SER A 202 -7.69 19.35 -6.89
CA SER A 202 -6.39 20.00 -6.77
C SER A 202 -5.27 19.02 -7.12
N HIS A 203 -4.09 19.53 -7.41
CA HIS A 203 -2.89 18.72 -7.59
C HIS A 203 -1.65 19.49 -7.10
N ILE A 204 -0.60 18.76 -6.77
CA ILE A 204 0.69 19.29 -6.36
C ILE A 204 1.81 18.55 -7.08
N ALA A 205 2.82 19.28 -7.56
CA ALA A 205 4.08 18.69 -7.98
C ALA A 205 4.95 18.51 -6.74
N CYS A 206 5.24 17.26 -6.37
CA CYS A 206 5.94 16.96 -5.12
C CYS A 206 7.26 16.21 -5.30
N HIS A 207 7.47 15.61 -6.46
CA HIS A 207 8.69 14.89 -6.82
C HIS A 207 9.08 15.22 -8.27
N GLU A 208 10.37 15.04 -8.60
CA GLU A 208 10.87 15.06 -9.99
C GLU A 208 10.80 13.67 -10.64
N GLU A 209 10.60 12.64 -9.82
CA GLU A 209 10.57 11.22 -10.21
C GLU A 209 9.18 10.63 -9.90
N PRO A 210 8.79 9.51 -10.54
CA PRO A 210 7.48 8.88 -10.37
C PRO A 210 7.09 8.65 -8.91
N VAL A 211 5.84 8.97 -8.56
CA VAL A 211 5.30 8.78 -7.21
C VAL A 211 4.95 7.30 -6.98
N MET A 212 5.91 6.54 -6.49
CA MET A 212 5.79 5.08 -6.32
C MET A 212 4.73 4.68 -5.29
N ASP A 213 4.53 5.47 -4.24
CA ASP A 213 3.50 5.18 -3.24
C ASP A 213 3.09 6.41 -2.43
N LEU A 214 1.90 6.34 -1.83
CA LEU A 214 1.38 7.35 -0.92
C LEU A 214 0.51 6.75 0.19
N ASP A 215 0.45 7.44 1.33
CA ASP A 215 -0.52 7.13 2.39
C ASP A 215 -1.11 8.41 2.99
N PHE A 216 -2.29 8.29 3.59
CA PHE A 216 -3.10 9.42 4.00
C PHE A 216 -3.73 9.25 5.39
N ASP A 217 -3.39 10.19 6.28
CA ASP A 217 -4.00 10.41 7.57
C ASP A 217 -5.25 11.29 7.41
N SER A 218 -6.41 10.65 7.25
CA SER A 218 -7.69 11.34 7.11
C SER A 218 -8.15 12.15 8.33
N GLN A 219 -7.70 11.81 9.55
CA GLN A 219 -8.08 12.54 10.78
C GLN A 219 -7.36 13.88 10.89
N LYS A 220 -6.14 13.97 10.33
CA LYS A 220 -5.34 15.21 10.32
C LYS A 220 -5.28 15.85 8.93
N ALA A 221 -6.01 15.29 7.96
CA ALA A 221 -5.99 15.71 6.56
C ALA A 221 -4.54 15.89 6.05
N ARG A 222 -3.68 14.92 6.36
CA ARG A 222 -2.23 14.96 6.09
C ARG A 222 -1.81 13.71 5.36
N GLY A 223 -0.98 13.84 4.34
CA GLY A 223 -0.46 12.69 3.61
C GLY A 223 1.03 12.77 3.36
N ILE A 224 1.53 11.66 2.85
CA ILE A 224 2.92 11.43 2.51
C ILE A 224 2.98 10.72 1.18
N SER A 225 3.95 11.09 0.35
CA SER A 225 4.26 10.39 -0.88
C SER A 225 5.77 10.13 -0.97
N GLY A 226 6.12 9.03 -1.62
CA GLY A 226 7.51 8.66 -1.93
C GLY A 226 7.68 8.36 -3.40
N SER A 227 8.86 8.67 -3.91
CA SER A 227 9.17 8.50 -5.32
C SER A 227 10.27 7.48 -5.57
N ALA A 228 10.52 7.21 -6.86
CA ALA A 228 11.72 6.49 -7.31
C ALA A 228 13.01 7.29 -7.03
N GLY A 229 12.89 8.59 -6.78
CA GLY A 229 13.98 9.48 -6.38
C GLY A 229 14.35 9.38 -4.89
N LYS A 230 14.94 10.46 -4.37
CA LYS A 230 15.46 10.54 -3.00
C LYS A 230 14.58 11.33 -2.03
N ALA A 231 13.29 11.48 -2.31
CA ALA A 231 12.44 12.37 -1.54
C ALA A 231 11.20 11.68 -0.99
N LEU A 232 10.88 12.03 0.26
CA LEU A 232 9.55 11.92 0.84
C LEU A 232 8.92 13.30 0.86
N ALA A 233 7.70 13.44 0.34
CA ALA A 233 6.98 14.71 0.38
C ALA A 233 5.79 14.60 1.33
N VAL A 234 5.75 15.47 2.34
CA VAL A 234 4.61 15.64 3.24
C VAL A 234 3.72 16.72 2.66
N TRP A 235 2.43 16.43 2.60
CA TRP A 235 1.42 17.36 2.12
C TRP A 235 0.19 17.35 3.03
N SER A 236 -0.64 18.38 2.92
CA SER A 236 -1.91 18.47 3.64
C SER A 236 -3.04 18.77 2.66
N LEU A 237 -4.24 18.38 3.05
CA LEU A 237 -5.48 18.73 2.42
C LEU A 237 -6.23 19.73 3.29
N ASP A 238 -6.56 20.91 2.75
CA ASP A 238 -7.35 21.89 3.49
C ASP A 238 -8.87 21.67 3.36
N GLY A 239 -9.65 22.51 4.03
CA GLY A 239 -11.11 22.41 4.02
C GLY A 239 -11.76 22.69 2.66
N GLN A 240 -11.03 23.27 1.70
CA GLN A 240 -11.48 23.52 0.33
C GLN A 240 -10.96 22.45 -0.65
N GLN A 241 -10.48 21.32 -0.12
CA GLN A 241 -9.90 20.23 -0.89
C GLN A 241 -8.65 20.64 -1.70
N ALA A 242 -7.92 21.67 -1.26
CA ALA A 242 -6.67 22.06 -1.88
C ALA A 242 -5.49 21.33 -1.23
N LEU A 243 -4.71 20.62 -2.07
CA LEU A 243 -3.45 20.00 -1.68
C LEU A 243 -2.36 21.07 -1.55
N GLN A 244 -1.54 20.96 -0.50
CA GLN A 244 -0.40 21.85 -0.26
C GLN A 244 0.79 21.03 0.23
N VAL A 245 1.95 21.19 -0.41
CA VAL A 245 3.21 20.62 0.10
C VAL A 245 3.59 21.35 1.39
N ARG A 246 3.89 20.60 2.44
CA ARG A 246 4.27 21.11 3.77
C ARG A 246 5.75 20.93 4.09
N GLY A 247 6.40 19.98 3.44
CA GLY A 247 7.83 19.77 3.59
C GLY A 247 8.30 18.56 2.79
N THR A 248 9.59 18.56 2.50
CA THR A 248 10.27 17.47 1.79
C THR A 248 11.40 16.96 2.68
N HIS A 249 11.54 15.64 2.73
CA HIS A 249 12.57 14.95 3.49
C HIS A 249 13.43 14.14 2.53
N GLU A 250 14.69 14.53 2.40
CA GLU A 250 15.65 13.85 1.54
C GLU A 250 16.17 12.56 2.21
N LEU A 251 16.29 11.51 1.41
CA LEU A 251 16.82 10.21 1.79
C LEU A 251 18.23 10.05 1.22
N THR A 252 19.08 9.32 1.95
CA THR A 252 20.45 9.03 1.52
C THR A 252 20.51 8.33 0.15
N ASN A 253 19.61 7.37 -0.06
CA ASN A 253 19.55 6.54 -1.26
C ASN A 253 18.19 6.68 -1.93
N PRO A 254 18.13 6.58 -3.26
CA PRO A 254 16.88 6.70 -4.00
C PRO A 254 16.06 5.41 -3.90
N GLY A 255 14.77 5.52 -4.24
CA GLY A 255 13.91 4.38 -4.49
C GLY A 255 13.11 3.96 -3.27
N ILE A 256 11.83 4.33 -3.27
CA ILE A 256 10.84 3.92 -2.28
C ILE A 256 9.83 3.01 -2.97
N ALA A 257 9.59 1.83 -2.42
CA ALA A 257 8.63 0.87 -2.97
C ALA A 257 7.23 0.98 -2.35
N GLU A 258 7.18 1.30 -1.05
CA GLU A 258 5.93 1.39 -0.30
C GLU A 258 6.12 2.24 0.96
N ILE A 259 5.07 2.91 1.38
CA ILE A 259 4.99 3.76 2.55
C ILE A 259 3.72 3.41 3.32
N THR A 260 3.82 3.31 4.64
CA THR A 260 2.65 3.08 5.47
C THR A 260 2.72 3.84 6.78
N ILE A 261 1.63 4.55 7.09
CA ILE A 261 1.39 5.19 8.38
C ILE A 261 0.82 4.12 9.31
N ARG A 262 1.43 3.97 10.48
CA ARG A 262 0.94 3.07 11.53
C ARG A 262 -0.49 3.48 11.92
N PRO A 263 -1.42 2.54 12.21
CA PRO A 263 -2.81 2.88 12.50
C PRO A 263 -3.04 3.89 13.64
N ASP A 264 -2.11 3.99 14.58
CA ASP A 264 -2.17 4.96 15.68
C ASP A 264 -1.64 6.36 15.30
N ARG A 265 -1.22 6.55 14.05
CA ARG A 265 -0.74 7.81 13.46
C ARG A 265 0.50 8.38 14.17
N LYS A 266 1.28 7.53 14.84
CA LYS A 266 2.53 7.97 15.51
C LYS A 266 3.77 7.72 14.67
N ILE A 267 3.76 6.65 13.88
CA ILE A 267 4.93 6.16 13.15
C ILE A 267 4.62 6.03 11.66
N LEU A 268 5.61 6.33 10.85
CA LEU A 268 5.66 6.08 9.42
C LEU A 268 6.78 5.06 9.14
N ALA A 269 6.52 4.08 8.28
CA ALA A 269 7.53 3.18 7.77
C ALA A 269 7.63 3.27 6.23
N THR A 270 8.83 3.14 5.70
CA THR A 270 9.09 3.15 4.25
C THR A 270 9.94 1.94 3.84
N ALA A 271 9.55 1.25 2.77
CA ALA A 271 10.32 0.20 2.10
C ALA A 271 11.31 0.82 1.09
N GLY A 272 12.61 0.71 1.36
CA GLY A 272 13.65 1.20 0.45
C GLY A 272 14.17 0.14 -0.51
N TRP A 273 14.45 0.56 -1.75
CA TRP A 273 15.18 -0.26 -2.73
C TRP A 273 16.64 -0.47 -2.36
N ASP A 274 17.16 0.31 -1.41
CA ASP A 274 18.48 0.14 -0.78
C ASP A 274 18.49 -0.88 0.37
N HIS A 275 17.45 -1.72 0.45
CA HIS A 275 17.31 -2.82 1.40
C HIS A 275 17.09 -2.34 2.84
N ARG A 276 16.81 -1.05 3.06
CA ARG A 276 16.56 -0.47 4.37
C ARG A 276 15.08 -0.17 4.58
N ILE A 277 14.58 -0.50 5.77
CA ILE A 277 13.32 0.04 6.26
C ILE A 277 13.66 1.31 7.03
N ARG A 278 13.04 2.44 6.69
CA ARG A 278 13.21 3.68 7.46
C ARG A 278 11.93 3.95 8.24
N VAL A 279 12.12 4.34 9.49
CA VAL A 279 11.04 4.57 10.44
C VAL A 279 11.14 6.01 10.91
N PHE A 280 10.02 6.73 10.84
CA PHE A 280 9.94 8.14 11.23
C PHE A 280 8.82 8.36 12.23
N HIS A 281 8.98 9.36 13.08
CA HIS A 281 7.88 9.90 13.85
C HIS A 281 6.96 10.63 12.88
N TRP A 282 5.73 10.13 12.65
CA TRP A 282 4.87 10.62 11.58
C TRP A 282 4.61 12.14 11.65
N ARG A 283 4.28 12.66 12.84
CA ARG A 283 3.97 14.09 13.00
C ARG A 283 5.16 15.03 12.69
N THR A 284 6.35 14.72 13.19
CA THR A 284 7.52 15.60 13.10
C THR A 284 8.46 15.23 11.96
N MET A 285 8.24 14.05 11.35
CA MET A 285 9.16 13.41 10.40
C MET A 285 10.59 13.23 10.94
N GLN A 286 10.75 13.21 12.26
CA GLN A 286 12.04 12.86 12.87
C GLN A 286 12.38 11.40 12.55
N PRO A 287 13.60 11.11 12.06
CA PRO A 287 14.08 9.75 11.91
C PRO A 287 14.13 9.05 13.27
N LEU A 288 13.52 7.88 13.37
CA LEU A 288 13.47 7.07 14.58
C LEU A 288 14.39 5.85 14.51
N ALA A 289 14.40 5.16 13.37
CA ALA A 289 15.24 3.99 13.16
C ALA A 289 15.50 3.74 11.67
N VAL A 290 16.61 3.05 11.40
CA VAL A 290 16.91 2.44 10.09
C VAL A 290 17.15 0.95 10.33
N LEU A 291 16.27 0.11 9.80
CA LEU A 291 16.34 -1.34 10.00
C LEU A 291 17.09 -1.96 8.82
N ALA A 292 18.24 -2.56 9.11
CA ALA A 292 19.22 -3.02 8.13
C ALA A 292 19.38 -4.56 8.18
N PHE A 293 18.27 -5.28 7.99
CA PHE A 293 18.26 -6.75 8.02
C PHE A 293 18.29 -7.39 6.63
N HIS A 294 17.55 -6.83 5.67
CA HIS A 294 17.37 -7.46 4.36
C HIS A 294 18.61 -7.34 3.47
N SER A 295 18.87 -8.37 2.67
CA SER A 295 20.01 -8.40 1.74
C SER A 295 19.65 -7.96 0.33
N ALA A 296 18.38 -7.67 0.06
CA ALA A 296 17.88 -7.18 -1.22
C ALA A 296 16.73 -6.18 -1.04
N ALA A 297 16.33 -5.51 -2.13
CA ALA A 297 15.32 -4.46 -2.13
C ALA A 297 14.03 -4.90 -1.44
N ILE A 298 13.54 -4.06 -0.53
CA ILE A 298 12.26 -4.25 0.14
C ILE A 298 11.20 -3.71 -0.82
N GLN A 299 10.20 -4.52 -1.13
CA GLN A 299 9.14 -4.16 -2.07
C GLN A 299 7.86 -3.73 -1.36
N CYS A 300 7.68 -4.17 -0.12
CA CYS A 300 6.46 -3.91 0.62
C CYS A 300 6.67 -3.82 2.12
N VAL A 301 5.83 -3.02 2.77
CA VAL A 301 5.70 -2.85 4.22
C VAL A 301 4.24 -2.72 4.60
N ALA A 302 3.86 -3.35 5.72
CA ALA A 302 2.50 -3.28 6.24
C ALA A 302 2.49 -3.16 7.76
N PHE A 303 1.55 -2.41 8.31
CA PHE A 303 1.29 -2.39 9.75
C PHE A 303 0.03 -3.19 10.11
N ALA A 304 0.15 -4.02 11.14
CA ALA A 304 -0.97 -4.66 11.81
C ALA A 304 -1.71 -3.68 12.73
N ALA A 305 -2.92 -4.06 13.15
CA ALA A 305 -3.76 -3.20 13.99
C ALA A 305 -3.20 -3.00 15.40
N ASP A 306 -2.36 -3.91 15.90
CA ASP A 306 -1.60 -3.82 17.17
C ASP A 306 -0.28 -3.05 17.05
N GLY A 307 0.17 -2.74 15.83
CA GLY A 307 1.38 -1.97 15.54
C GLY A 307 2.59 -2.82 15.15
N LEU A 308 2.43 -4.14 15.00
CA LEU A 308 3.46 -5.00 14.40
C LEU A 308 3.71 -4.57 12.95
N LEU A 309 4.97 -4.36 12.59
CA LEU A 309 5.39 -4.05 11.22
C LEU A 309 5.87 -5.33 10.52
N ALA A 310 5.41 -5.57 9.30
CA ALA A 310 5.97 -6.56 8.39
C ALA A 310 6.68 -5.86 7.23
N ALA A 311 7.77 -6.45 6.75
CA ALA A 311 8.45 -6.01 5.53
C ALA A 311 8.82 -7.22 4.66
N GLY A 312 8.53 -7.13 3.37
CA GLY A 312 8.77 -8.19 2.38
C GLY A 312 9.82 -7.75 1.36
N SER A 313 10.76 -8.64 1.05
CA SER A 313 11.92 -8.31 0.23
C SER A 313 12.14 -9.29 -0.93
N LYS A 314 12.92 -8.82 -1.91
CA LYS A 314 13.49 -9.64 -2.98
C LYS A 314 14.44 -10.74 -2.47
N ASP A 315 14.87 -10.69 -1.21
CA ASP A 315 15.64 -11.76 -0.57
C ASP A 315 14.78 -12.96 -0.13
N GLN A 316 13.48 -12.95 -0.48
CA GLN A 316 12.51 -14.01 -0.23
C GLN A 316 12.20 -14.21 1.26
N ARG A 317 12.46 -13.20 2.09
CA ARG A 317 12.15 -13.20 3.52
C ARG A 317 11.10 -12.14 3.83
N ILE A 318 10.35 -12.40 4.90
CA ILE A 318 9.48 -11.42 5.53
C ILE A 318 10.00 -11.20 6.95
N SER A 319 10.37 -9.96 7.28
CA SER A 319 10.82 -9.58 8.62
C SER A 319 9.67 -8.95 9.41
N LEU A 320 9.53 -9.32 10.68
CA LEU A 320 8.49 -8.82 11.57
C LEU A 320 9.13 -8.02 12.71
N TRP A 321 8.57 -6.85 13.03
CA TRP A 321 9.18 -5.89 13.95
C TRP A 321 8.16 -5.34 14.94
N SER A 322 8.48 -5.44 16.22
CA SER A 322 7.78 -4.71 17.28
C SER A 322 8.52 -3.43 17.57
N LEU A 323 7.99 -2.30 17.09
CA LEU A 323 8.62 -0.99 17.20
C LEU A 323 7.74 -0.09 18.05
N TYR A 324 8.31 0.47 19.11
CA TYR A 324 7.60 1.34 20.06
C TYR A 324 6.23 0.75 20.46
N PRO A 325 6.24 -0.40 21.18
CA PRO A 325 5.02 -1.09 21.60
C PRO A 325 4.11 -0.13 22.37
N ARG A 326 2.80 -0.32 22.24
CA ARG A 326 1.85 0.38 23.09
C ARG A 326 2.05 -0.10 24.53
N ALA A 327 2.24 0.85 25.44
CA ALA A 327 2.07 0.62 26.86
C ALA A 327 0.59 0.39 27.18
#